data_AF-A0A151SFD9-F1
#
_entry.id   AF-A0A151SFD9-F1
#
_cell.length_a   1.000
_cell.length_b   1.000
_cell.length_c   1.000
_cell.angle_alpha   90.00
_cell.angle_beta   90.00
_cell.angle_gamma   90.00
#
_symmetry.space_group_name_H-M   'P 1'
#
loop_
_entity.id
_entity.type
_entity.pdbx_description
1 polymer ?
#
loop_
_entity_poly.entity_id
_entity_poly.type
_entity_poly.pdbx_seq_one_letter_code
_entity_poly.pdbx_strand_id
1 'polypeptide(L)'
;MCGRFAALVSSVRDVWGINFMGPFPVSFGFSYIFLSFDYVSKWVEAKATKTNDARVVVDFVKSNIFCRFGVPRAIISDQGTHFCNRSMQALLKKYRVINRISTPYHPQTNWQAEILNKEIKRILEKIVKPNRKD
;
A
#
# COMPACT_ATOMS: atom_id res chain seq x y z
N MET A 1 -10.90 -6.89 36.55
CA MET A 1 -10.02 -7.40 35.47
C MET A 1 -10.26 -6.52 34.24
N CYS A 2 -9.48 -5.44 34.10
CA CYS A 2 -9.66 -4.47 33.01
C CYS A 2 -8.73 -4.87 31.86
N GLY A 3 -9.29 -5.10 30.67
CA GLY A 3 -8.60 -5.59 29.50
C GLY A 3 -7.47 -4.65 29.08
N ARG A 4 -6.28 -5.23 28.86
CA ARG A 4 -5.14 -4.54 28.27
C ARG A 4 -5.55 -4.03 26.88
N PHE A 5 -5.76 -2.72 26.75
CA PHE A 5 -5.63 -2.05 25.46
C PHE A 5 -4.16 -2.18 25.04
N ALA A 6 -3.86 -3.15 24.18
CA ALA A 6 -2.60 -3.17 23.48
C ALA A 6 -2.62 -2.01 22.49
N ALA A 7 -2.19 -0.82 22.93
CA ALA A 7 -1.66 0.18 22.02
C ALA A 7 -0.54 -0.52 21.23
N LEU A 8 -0.80 -0.79 19.96
CA LEU A 8 0.15 -1.46 19.08
C LEU A 8 1.28 -0.45 18.84
N VAL A 9 2.30 -0.44 19.72
CA VAL A 9 3.55 0.25 19.43
C VAL A 9 4.12 -0.45 18.20
N SER A 10 3.93 0.17 17.03
CA SER A 10 4.50 -0.28 15.77
C SER A 10 5.93 0.22 15.68
N SER A 11 6.89 -0.69 15.51
CA SER A 11 8.25 -0.34 15.19
C SER A 11 8.36 0.03 13.70
N VAL A 12 9.41 0.76 13.33
CA VAL A 12 9.71 1.08 11.93
C VAL A 12 9.75 -0.21 11.10
N ARG A 13 9.07 -0.23 9.94
CA ARG A 13 8.92 -1.38 9.01
C ARG A 13 7.97 -2.49 9.44
N ASP A 14 7.25 -2.35 10.55
CA ASP A 14 6.30 -3.37 11.00
C ASP A 14 4.97 -3.36 10.23
N VAL A 15 4.53 -2.20 9.74
CA VAL A 15 3.21 -2.02 9.15
C VAL A 15 3.33 -1.24 7.84
N TRP A 16 2.93 -1.87 6.75
CA TRP A 16 2.98 -1.28 5.42
C TRP A 16 1.58 -1.08 4.88
N GLY A 17 1.34 0.06 4.23
CA GLY A 17 0.17 0.25 3.40
C GLY A 17 0.52 0.07 1.93
N ILE A 18 -0.43 -0.46 1.15
CA ILE A 18 -0.31 -0.63 -0.29
C ILE A 18 -1.53 -0.06 -1.01
N ASN A 19 -1.31 0.55 -2.17
CA ASN A 19 -2.36 1.17 -2.96
C ASN A 19 -1.98 1.24 -4.46
N PHE A 20 -2.97 1.35 -5.33
CA PHE A 20 -2.76 1.72 -6.73
C PHE A 20 -3.26 3.13 -7.03
N MET A 21 -2.62 3.76 -8.01
CA MET A 21 -3.09 4.99 -8.64
C MET A 21 -3.23 4.80 -10.14
N GLY A 22 -4.25 5.44 -10.72
CA GLY A 22 -4.55 5.39 -12.14
C GLY A 22 -5.99 4.94 -12.43
N PRO A 23 -6.33 4.67 -13.70
CA PRO A 23 -5.41 4.73 -14.85
C PRO A 23 -4.99 6.16 -15.19
N PHE A 24 -3.72 6.36 -15.51
CA PHE A 24 -3.12 7.58 -16.03
C PHE A 24 -2.99 7.49 -17.56
N PRO A 25 -2.75 8.62 -18.26
CA PRO A 25 -2.31 8.59 -19.65
C PRO A 25 -1.12 7.63 -19.81
N VAL A 26 -1.20 6.75 -20.80
CA VAL A 26 -0.20 5.70 -20.99
C VAL A 26 1.15 6.33 -21.35
N SER A 27 2.19 5.99 -20.58
CA SER A 27 3.57 6.35 -20.88
C SER A 27 4.42 5.09 -20.93
N PHE A 28 5.06 4.82 -22.07
CA PHE A 28 5.82 3.57 -22.33
C PHE A 28 5.03 2.28 -22.02
N GLY A 29 3.71 2.31 -22.19
CA GLY A 29 2.82 1.18 -21.89
C GLY A 29 2.44 1.03 -20.41
N PHE A 30 2.85 1.95 -19.53
CA PHE A 30 2.47 1.99 -18.12
C PHE A 30 1.34 2.99 -17.90
N SER A 31 0.31 2.58 -17.16
CA SER A 31 -0.87 3.41 -16.86
C SER A 31 -1.21 3.45 -15.37
N TYR A 32 -0.51 2.66 -14.54
CA TYR A 32 -0.76 2.60 -13.11
C TYR A 32 0.52 2.84 -12.33
N ILE A 33 0.39 3.37 -11.12
CA ILE A 33 1.48 3.48 -10.16
C ILE A 33 1.08 2.67 -8.93
N PHE A 34 1.86 1.63 -8.63
CA PHE A 34 1.77 0.92 -7.37
C PHE A 34 2.53 1.69 -6.30
N LEU A 35 1.90 1.94 -5.16
CA LEU A 35 2.48 2.61 -4.02
C LEU A 35 2.51 1.67 -2.83
N SER A 36 3.62 1.65 -2.11
CA SER A 36 3.69 1.12 -0.75
C SER A 36 4.37 2.11 0.18
N PHE A 37 3.89 2.20 1.41
CA PHE A 37 4.43 3.14 2.38
C PHE A 37 4.51 2.51 3.77
N ASP A 38 5.57 2.83 4.49
CA ASP A 38 5.74 2.42 5.88
C ASP A 38 5.00 3.40 6.80
N TYR A 39 4.17 2.87 7.69
CA TYR A 39 3.29 3.68 8.53
C TYR A 39 4.04 4.55 9.54
N VAL A 40 5.20 4.09 10.01
CA VAL A 40 5.97 4.73 11.08
C VAL A 40 6.99 5.71 10.52
N SER A 41 7.88 5.24 9.64
CA SER A 41 8.96 6.05 9.05
C SER A 41 8.49 6.98 7.93
N LYS A 42 7.27 6.78 7.42
CA LYS A 42 6.74 7.48 6.25
C LYS A 42 7.53 7.23 4.96
N TRP A 43 8.35 6.16 4.93
CA TRP A 43 9.03 5.72 3.72
C TRP A 43 8.03 5.37 2.62
N VAL A 44 8.31 5.72 1.37
CA VAL A 44 7.44 5.45 0.22
C VAL A 44 8.24 4.75 -0.87
N GLU A 45 7.68 3.68 -1.42
CA GLU A 45 8.15 3.00 -2.64
C GLU A 45 7.06 3.09 -3.70
N ALA A 46 7.43 3.49 -4.91
CA ALA A 46 6.53 3.64 -6.04
C ALA A 46 7.05 2.85 -7.25
N LYS A 47 6.15 2.16 -7.97
CA LYS A 47 6.51 1.45 -9.21
C LYS A 47 5.45 1.65 -10.28
N ALA A 48 5.88 2.05 -11.47
CA ALA A 48 5.03 2.08 -12.65
C ALA A 48 4.64 0.66 -13.07
N THR A 49 3.36 0.45 -13.35
CA THR A 49 2.78 -0.86 -13.70
C THR A 49 1.84 -0.71 -14.90
N LYS A 50 1.83 -1.72 -15.77
CA LYS A 50 0.97 -1.74 -16.96
C LYS A 50 -0.45 -2.18 -16.61
N THR A 51 -0.59 -2.99 -15.56
CA THR A 51 -1.86 -3.51 -15.06
C THR A 51 -1.90 -3.36 -13.54
N ASN A 52 -3.10 -3.37 -12.99
CA ASN A 52 -3.35 -3.42 -11.55
C ASN A 52 -3.59 -4.86 -11.06
N ASP A 53 -2.99 -5.86 -11.73
CA ASP A 53 -3.28 -7.26 -11.48
C ASP A 53 -2.72 -7.77 -10.14
N ALA A 54 -3.42 -8.75 -9.56
CA ALA A 54 -3.00 -9.49 -8.37
C ALA A 54 -1.56 -10.01 -8.41
N ARG A 55 -1.08 -10.46 -9.57
CA ARG A 55 0.30 -10.97 -9.75
C ARG A 55 1.32 -9.87 -9.52
N VAL A 56 1.07 -8.69 -10.09
CA VAL A 56 1.93 -7.51 -9.93
C VAL A 56 2.03 -7.11 -8.46
N VAL A 57 0.91 -7.15 -7.72
CA VAL A 57 0.89 -6.89 -6.27
C VAL A 57 1.77 -7.88 -5.51
N VAL A 58 1.58 -9.18 -5.74
CA VAL A 58 2.32 -10.25 -5.05
C VAL A 58 3.82 -10.15 -5.30
N ASP A 59 4.22 -9.92 -6.55
CA ASP A 59 5.62 -9.81 -6.94
C ASP A 59 6.27 -8.56 -6.35
N PHE A 60 5.54 -7.44 -6.31
CA PHE A 60 6.00 -6.23 -5.65
C PHE A 60 6.20 -6.45 -4.15
N VAL A 61 5.20 -7.01 -3.46
CA VAL A 61 5.28 -7.23 -2.00
C VAL A 61 6.48 -8.12 -1.64
N LYS A 62 6.72 -9.19 -2.41
CA LYS A 62 7.89 -10.03 -2.20
C LYS A 62 9.19 -9.27 -2.45
N SER A 63 9.33 -8.66 -3.62
CA SER A 63 10.62 -8.14 -4.09
C SER A 63 10.99 -6.81 -3.44
N ASN A 64 10.01 -5.94 -3.27
CA ASN A 64 10.23 -4.56 -2.81
C ASN A 64 10.01 -4.37 -1.31
N ILE A 65 9.22 -5.25 -0.66
CA ILE A 65 9.00 -5.19 0.79
C ILE A 65 9.77 -6.32 1.49
N PHE A 66 9.41 -7.58 1.23
CA PHE A 66 9.93 -8.71 2.02
C PHE A 66 11.44 -8.89 1.85
N CYS A 67 11.92 -8.88 0.61
CA CYS A 67 13.35 -9.06 0.33
C CYS A 67 14.22 -7.88 0.77
N ARG A 68 13.68 -6.65 0.79
CA ARG A 68 14.47 -5.43 1.08
C ARG A 68 14.42 -5.01 2.55
N PHE A 69 13.25 -5.10 3.17
CA PHE A 69 13.00 -4.58 4.51
C PHE A 69 12.69 -5.68 5.53
N GLY A 70 12.56 -6.94 5.08
CA GLY A 70 12.09 -8.06 5.88
C GLY A 70 10.57 -8.23 5.82
N VAL A 71 10.08 -9.27 6.48
CA VAL A 71 8.65 -9.60 6.52
C VAL A 71 7.95 -8.69 7.53
N PRO A 72 7.02 -7.81 7.11
CA PRO A 72 6.31 -6.94 8.02
C PRO A 72 5.29 -7.73 8.85
N ARG A 73 4.91 -7.17 10.00
CA ARG A 73 3.86 -7.75 10.86
C ARG A 73 2.48 -7.62 10.23
N ALA A 74 2.21 -6.51 9.53
CA ALA A 74 0.92 -6.29 8.88
C ALA A 74 1.06 -5.56 7.54
N ILE A 75 0.17 -5.90 6.61
CA ILE A 75 -0.05 -5.14 5.38
C ILE A 75 -1.49 -4.63 5.38
N ILE A 76 -1.65 -3.36 5.03
CA ILE A 76 -2.92 -2.66 4.93
C ILE A 76 -3.20 -2.35 3.47
N SER A 77 -4.31 -2.85 2.91
CA SER A 77 -4.76 -2.53 1.55
C SER A 77 -6.19 -2.02 1.57
N ASP A 78 -6.64 -1.41 0.47
CA ASP A 78 -8.07 -1.17 0.30
C ASP A 78 -8.82 -2.47 -0.06
N GLN A 79 -10.15 -2.36 -0.25
CA GLN A 79 -11.03 -3.47 -0.65
C GLN A 79 -10.93 -3.83 -2.14
N GLY A 80 -9.94 -3.30 -2.86
CA GLY A 80 -9.69 -3.64 -4.25
C GLY A 80 -9.51 -5.14 -4.45
N THR A 81 -10.20 -5.71 -5.44
CA THR A 81 -10.13 -7.14 -5.77
C THR A 81 -8.71 -7.60 -6.12
N HIS A 82 -7.89 -6.69 -6.64
CA HIS A 82 -6.47 -6.90 -6.91
C HIS A 82 -5.63 -7.12 -5.65
N PHE A 83 -6.05 -6.59 -4.50
CA PHE A 83 -5.43 -6.88 -3.19
C PHE A 83 -6.13 -8.04 -2.47
N CYS A 84 -7.45 -8.15 -2.61
CA CYS A 84 -8.27 -9.18 -1.98
C CYS A 84 -8.37 -10.47 -2.81
N ASN A 85 -7.23 -11.03 -3.24
CA ASN A 85 -7.17 -12.24 -4.06
C ASN A 85 -6.53 -13.44 -3.33
N ARG A 86 -6.81 -14.66 -3.80
CA ARG A 86 -6.31 -15.91 -3.17
C ARG A 86 -4.78 -15.97 -3.11
N SER A 87 -4.08 -15.50 -4.13
CA SER A 87 -2.62 -15.53 -4.18
C SER A 87 -2.00 -14.61 -3.13
N MET A 88 -2.56 -13.41 -2.95
CA MET A 88 -2.15 -12.48 -1.90
C MET A 88 -2.46 -13.03 -0.51
N GLN A 89 -3.67 -13.57 -0.30
CA GLN A 89 -4.03 -14.21 0.97
C GLN A 89 -3.10 -15.39 1.31
N ALA A 90 -2.80 -16.25 0.33
CA ALA A 90 -1.88 -17.37 0.50
C ALA A 90 -0.46 -16.90 0.83
N LEU A 91 0.01 -15.82 0.18
CA LEU A 91 1.30 -15.21 0.49
C LEU A 91 1.35 -14.73 1.93
N LEU A 92 0.40 -13.88 2.34
CA LEU A 92 0.39 -13.31 3.68
C LEU A 92 0.26 -14.40 4.75
N LYS A 93 -0.56 -15.43 4.51
CA LYS A 93 -0.66 -16.59 5.39
C LYS A 93 0.65 -17.36 5.50
N LYS A 94 1.34 -17.61 4.39
CA LYS A 94 2.65 -18.32 4.37
C LYS A 94 3.68 -17.61 5.24
N TYR A 95 3.72 -16.30 5.19
CA TYR A 95 4.68 -15.48 5.93
C TYR A 95 4.14 -14.97 7.27
N ARG A 96 2.95 -15.42 7.70
CA ARG A 96 2.27 -15.02 8.94
C ARG A 96 2.07 -13.50 9.07
N VAL A 97 1.89 -12.83 7.93
CA VAL A 97 1.59 -11.39 7.87
C VAL A 97 0.10 -11.18 8.08
N ILE A 98 -0.25 -10.26 8.97
CA ILE A 98 -1.65 -9.88 9.21
C ILE A 98 -2.12 -9.04 8.02
N ASN A 99 -3.11 -9.54 7.28
CA ASN A 99 -3.80 -8.74 6.27
C ASN A 99 -4.86 -7.86 6.95
N ARG A 100 -4.76 -6.54 6.79
CA ARG A 100 -5.79 -5.60 7.22
C ARG A 100 -6.39 -4.94 6.00
N ILE A 101 -7.71 -5.01 5.89
CA ILE A 101 -8.42 -4.33 4.83
C ILE A 101 -8.90 -3.00 5.41
N SER A 102 -8.48 -1.90 4.79
CA SER A 102 -8.99 -0.57 5.12
C SER A 102 -10.47 -0.54 4.75
N THR A 103 -11.34 -0.42 5.75
CA THR A 103 -12.73 -0.07 5.51
C THR A 103 -12.79 1.39 5.08
N PRO A 104 -13.61 1.77 4.09
CA PRO A 104 -13.95 3.17 3.89
C PRO A 104 -14.60 3.64 5.20
N TYR A 105 -14.01 4.65 5.87
CA TYR A 105 -14.51 5.28 7.10
C TYR A 105 -14.35 4.47 8.41
N HIS A 106 -13.14 4.46 8.99
CA HIS A 106 -12.98 4.29 10.45
C HIS A 106 -11.82 5.18 11.01
N PRO A 107 -12.11 6.45 11.36
CA PRO A 107 -11.08 7.47 11.62
C PRO A 107 -10.22 7.26 12.88
N GLN A 108 -10.56 6.35 13.79
CA GLN A 108 -9.96 6.34 15.13
C GLN A 108 -8.55 5.74 15.21
N THR A 109 -8.06 5.02 14.18
CA THR A 109 -6.73 4.36 14.25
C THR A 109 -5.88 4.52 12.98
N ASN A 110 -6.46 4.92 11.85
CA ASN A 110 -5.77 4.99 10.54
C ASN A 110 -5.64 6.41 9.98
N TRP A 111 -6.10 7.44 10.72
CA TRP A 111 -6.25 8.81 10.24
C TRP A 111 -4.99 9.40 9.58
N GLN A 112 -3.83 9.24 10.22
CA GLN A 112 -2.58 9.81 9.70
C GLN A 112 -2.17 9.18 8.36
N ALA A 113 -2.34 7.86 8.20
CA ALA A 113 -2.01 7.20 6.95
C ALA A 113 -3.05 7.46 5.86
N GLU A 114 -4.32 7.63 6.22
CA GLU A 114 -5.34 8.08 5.26
C GLU A 114 -5.05 9.49 4.74
N ILE A 115 -4.58 10.41 5.59
CA ILE A 115 -4.15 11.75 5.16
C ILE A 115 -2.94 11.65 4.23
N LEU A 116 -1.91 10.90 4.62
CA LEU A 116 -0.71 10.73 3.80
C LEU A 116 -1.03 10.11 2.45
N ASN A 117 -1.91 9.11 2.40
CA ASN A 117 -2.36 8.52 1.14
C ASN A 117 -3.10 9.53 0.26
N LYS A 118 -3.97 10.35 0.86
CA LYS A 118 -4.67 11.42 0.13
C LYS A 118 -3.69 12.49 -0.36
N GLU A 119 -2.70 12.85 0.44
CA GLU A 119 -1.69 13.86 0.07
C GLU A 119 -0.75 13.36 -1.03
N ILE A 120 -0.19 12.17 -0.89
CA ILE A 120 0.65 11.53 -1.92
C ILE A 120 -0.16 11.39 -3.21
N LYS A 121 -1.43 10.96 -3.10
CA LYS A 121 -2.32 10.86 -4.26
C LYS A 121 -2.53 12.22 -4.93
N ARG A 122 -2.82 13.28 -4.17
CA ARG A 122 -2.99 14.64 -4.69
C ARG A 122 -1.72 15.18 -5.34
N ILE A 123 -0.55 14.96 -4.74
CA ILE A 123 0.74 15.43 -5.28
C ILE A 123 1.03 14.73 -6.61
N LEU A 124 0.92 13.40 -6.65
CA LEU A 124 1.17 12.62 -7.86
C LEU A 124 0.14 12.93 -8.96
N GLU A 125 -1.15 13.09 -8.63
CA GLU A 125 -2.16 13.51 -9.61
C GLU A 125 -1.84 14.88 -10.21
N LYS A 126 -1.36 15.85 -9.40
CA LYS A 126 -0.94 17.17 -9.91
C LYS A 126 0.29 17.06 -10.82
N ILE A 127 1.22 16.16 -10.52
CA ILE A 127 2.45 15.95 -11.31
C ILE A 127 2.13 15.30 -12.66
N VAL A 128 1.18 14.36 -12.70
CA VAL A 128 0.83 13.58 -13.89
C VAL A 128 -0.20 14.30 -14.79
N LYS A 129 -0.65 15.52 -14.44
CA LYS A 129 -1.55 16.29 -15.31
C LYS A 129 -0.87 16.56 -16.67
N PRO A 130 -1.55 16.28 -17.79
CA PRO A 130 -0.98 16.39 -19.14
C PRO A 130 -0.63 17.82 -19.58
N ASN A 131 -0.91 18.84 -18.75
CA ASN A 131 -0.78 20.25 -19.11
C ASN A 131 0.46 20.94 -18.52
N ARG A 132 1.50 20.18 -18.15
CA ARG A 132 2.82 20.78 -17.91
C ARG A 132 3.48 21.07 -19.25
N LYS A 133 3.38 22.34 -19.67
CA LYS A 133 4.39 22.92 -20.55
C LYS A 133 5.63 23.11 -19.69
N ASP A 134 6.69 22.40 -20.03
CA ASP A 134 8.03 22.70 -19.56
C ASP A 134 8.44 24.12 -20.02
#